data_AF-A0A6N7PLA6-F1
#
_entry.id   AF-A0A6N7PLA6-F1
#
_cell.length_a   1.000
_cell.length_b   1.000
_cell.length_c   1.000
_cell.angle_alpha   90.00
_cell.angle_beta   90.00
_cell.angle_gamma   90.00
#
_symmetry.space_group_name_H-M   'P 1'
#
loop_
_entity.id
_entity.type
_entity.pdbx_description
1 polymer ?
#
loop_
_entity_poly.entity_id
_entity_poly.type
_entity_poly.pdbx_seq_one_letter_code
_entity_poly.pdbx_strand_id
1 'polypeptide(L)'
;MRSRATLQDARFEQTDPRRIVEYHDPEEFDRIGFALRALDVLRPKRLRIALYQAVSTMQVEAVEDVSRKGYRVASVGIPPHASREHIAYALAELAGVASVPYVVRTLLTLTPAPLPSRERGEEGS
;
A
#
# COMPACT_ATOMS: atom_id res chain seq x y z
N MET A 1 8.62 26.71 -32.25
CA MET A 1 7.28 26.33 -31.75
C MET A 1 7.46 25.21 -30.74
N ARG A 2 7.20 25.46 -29.44
CA ARG A 2 7.21 24.44 -28.38
C ARG A 2 5.81 24.38 -27.77
N SER A 3 5.07 23.32 -28.03
CA SER A 3 3.76 23.11 -27.41
C SER A 3 3.95 22.56 -26.00
N ARG A 4 3.58 23.37 -25.00
CA ARG A 4 3.36 22.93 -23.61
C ARG A 4 2.20 21.94 -23.63
N ALA A 5 2.47 20.65 -23.47
CA ALA A 5 1.43 19.69 -23.13
C ALA A 5 0.90 20.06 -21.74
N THR A 6 -0.35 20.52 -21.71
CA THR A 6 -1.06 20.88 -20.49
C THR A 6 -1.35 19.62 -19.68
N LEU A 7 -0.92 19.63 -18.41
CA LEU A 7 -1.22 18.66 -17.35
C LEU A 7 -2.72 18.62 -16.95
N GLN A 8 -3.63 18.86 -17.90
CA GLN A 8 -5.06 19.08 -17.63
C GLN A 8 -5.93 17.82 -17.71
N ASP A 9 -5.34 16.65 -17.99
CA ASP A 9 -6.09 15.38 -18.12
C ASP A 9 -5.66 14.31 -17.08
N ALA A 10 -5.06 14.73 -15.96
CA ALA A 10 -4.94 13.87 -14.80
C ALA A 10 -6.32 13.73 -14.16
N ARG A 11 -7.08 12.72 -14.59
CA ARG A 11 -8.33 12.34 -13.93
C ARG A 11 -8.01 11.87 -12.51
N PHE A 12 -8.21 12.75 -11.54
CA PHE A 12 -8.19 12.41 -10.12
C PHE A 12 -9.43 11.55 -9.83
N GLU A 13 -9.30 10.24 -9.97
CA GLU A 13 -10.34 9.32 -9.51
C GLU A 13 -10.16 9.13 -8.00
N GLN A 14 -10.75 10.05 -7.24
CA GLN A 14 -10.91 9.92 -5.79
C GLN A 14 -11.84 8.73 -5.54
N THR A 15 -11.27 7.57 -5.21
CA THR A 15 -12.04 6.39 -4.83
C THR A 15 -12.83 6.72 -3.55
N ASP A 16 -14.15 6.83 -3.71
CA ASP A 16 -15.22 7.04 -2.71
C ASP A 16 -14.82 7.58 -1.30
N PRO A 17 -15.11 8.86 -0.97
CA PRO A 17 -14.79 9.46 0.32
C PRO A 17 -15.64 8.98 1.51
N ARG A 18 -16.50 7.96 1.37
CA ARG A 18 -17.45 7.53 2.43
C ARG A 18 -17.02 6.36 3.30
N ARG A 19 -15.74 6.02 3.33
CA ARG A 19 -15.21 5.05 4.31
C ARG A 19 -14.06 5.63 5.12
N ILE A 20 -14.33 6.73 5.82
CA ILE A 20 -13.53 7.16 6.96
C ILE A 20 -13.77 6.13 8.08
N VAL A 21 -13.09 5.00 7.99
CA VAL A 21 -12.85 4.15 9.17
C VAL A 21 -11.58 4.72 9.78
N GLU A 22 -11.73 5.61 10.75
CA GLU A 22 -10.65 5.97 11.67
C GLU A 22 -10.31 4.72 12.50
N TYR A 23 -9.61 3.78 11.87
CA TYR A 23 -9.05 2.61 12.54
C TYR A 23 -7.63 2.98 12.96
N HIS A 24 -7.50 3.50 14.19
CA HIS A 24 -6.21 3.64 14.85
C HIS A 24 -5.69 2.24 15.18
N ASP A 25 -4.78 1.72 14.38
CA ASP A 25 -4.07 0.47 14.69
C ASP A 25 -2.84 0.82 15.54
N PRO A 26 -2.79 0.48 16.85
CA PRO A 26 -1.68 0.80 17.74
C PRO A 26 -0.44 -0.08 17.50
N GLU A 27 -0.47 -0.98 16.51
CA GLU A 27 0.64 -1.87 16.22
C GLU A 27 1.83 -1.10 15.59
N GLU A 28 2.96 -1.08 16.29
CA GLU A 28 4.24 -0.62 15.74
C GLU A 28 4.76 -1.65 14.73
N PHE A 29 4.39 -1.50 13.46
CA PHE A 29 4.94 -2.32 12.38
C PHE A 29 5.43 -1.47 11.20
N ASP A 30 6.41 -2.01 10.48
CA ASP A 30 6.91 -1.41 9.25
C ASP A 30 5.88 -1.55 8.12
N ARG A 31 5.15 -0.46 7.88
CA ARG A 31 4.08 -0.33 6.88
C ARG A 31 4.60 -0.41 5.45
N ILE A 32 5.75 0.22 5.17
CA ILE A 32 6.36 0.19 3.84
C ILE A 32 6.92 -1.20 3.58
N GLY A 33 7.62 -1.78 4.56
CA GLY A 33 8.12 -3.15 4.46
C GLY A 33 6.99 -4.17 4.29
N PHE A 34 5.86 -4.01 4.98
CA PHE A 34 4.67 -4.84 4.78
C PHE A 34 4.12 -4.69 3.35
N ALA A 35 3.97 -3.46 2.87
CA ALA A 35 3.47 -3.20 1.51
C ALA A 35 4.38 -3.80 0.43
N LEU A 36 5.71 -3.68 0.58
CA LEU A 36 6.67 -4.30 -0.34
C LEU A 36 6.51 -5.83 -0.37
N ARG A 37 6.42 -6.49 0.79
CA ARG A 37 6.17 -7.94 0.86
C ARG A 37 4.83 -8.33 0.24
N ALA A 38 3.80 -7.51 0.42
CA ALA A 38 2.50 -7.76 -0.20
C ALA A 38 2.58 -7.69 -1.72
N LEU A 39 3.32 -6.72 -2.28
CA LEU A 39 3.55 -6.62 -3.72
C LEU A 39 4.34 -7.81 -4.28
N ASP A 40 5.31 -8.32 -3.52
CA ASP A 40 6.07 -9.52 -3.90
C ASP A 40 5.20 -10.77 -4.01
N VAL A 41 4.14 -10.86 -3.21
CA VAL A 41 3.15 -11.93 -3.27
C VAL A 41 2.14 -11.70 -4.40
N LEU A 42 1.64 -10.47 -4.55
CA LEU A 42 0.65 -10.11 -5.56
C LEU A 42 1.20 -10.20 -7.00
N ARG A 43 2.50 -9.97 -7.18
CA ARG A 43 3.22 -9.99 -8.47
C ARG A 43 2.42 -9.38 -9.64
N PRO A 44 2.08 -8.09 -9.58
CA PRO A 44 1.33 -7.43 -10.64
C PRO A 44 2.09 -7.48 -11.98
N LYS A 45 1.52 -8.15 -13.00
CA LYS A 45 2.21 -8.43 -14.27
C LYS A 45 2.35 -7.21 -15.19
N ARG A 46 1.42 -6.26 -15.13
CA ARG A 46 1.34 -5.08 -16.02
C ARG A 46 1.13 -3.78 -15.26
N LEU A 47 1.57 -3.75 -14.01
CA LEU A 47 1.43 -2.58 -13.15
C LEU A 47 2.74 -2.38 -12.37
N ARG A 48 3.29 -1.17 -12.45
CA ARG A 48 4.42 -0.74 -11.62
C ARG A 48 3.88 0.11 -10.49
N ILE A 49 4.30 -0.17 -9.26
CA ILE A 49 3.83 0.55 -8.07
C ILE A 49 5.02 1.21 -7.38
N ALA A 50 4.92 2.50 -7.11
CA ALA A 50 5.83 3.24 -6.25
C ALA A 50 5.17 3.47 -4.89
N LEU A 51 5.89 3.16 -3.81
CA LEU A 51 5.41 3.31 -2.44
C LEU A 51 6.12 4.49 -1.77
N TYR A 52 5.38 5.30 -1.02
CA TYR A 52 5.93 6.38 -0.20
C TYR A 52 5.14 6.54 1.10
N GLN A 53 5.74 7.20 2.09
CA GLN A 53 5.05 7.55 3.32
C GLN A 53 4.17 8.78 3.10
N ALA A 54 2.89 8.65 3.40
CA ALA A 54 1.94 9.78 3.38
C ALA A 54 1.81 10.39 4.78
N VAL A 55 1.39 11.65 4.83
CA VAL A 55 1.29 12.40 6.08
C VAL A 55 0.02 12.06 6.86
N SER A 56 -1.11 11.89 6.18
CA SER A 56 -2.42 11.89 6.84
C SER A 56 -3.47 10.94 6.29
N THR A 57 -3.43 10.56 5.01
CA THR A 57 -4.43 9.64 4.45
C THR A 57 -3.78 8.69 3.45
N MET A 58 -4.45 7.58 3.19
CA MET A 58 -4.08 6.69 2.09
C MET A 58 -4.28 7.45 0.77
N GLN A 59 -3.23 7.51 -0.05
CA GLN A 59 -3.27 8.13 -1.36
C GLN A 59 -2.96 7.08 -2.41
N VAL A 60 -3.77 7.02 -3.46
CA VAL A 60 -3.60 6.11 -4.58
C VAL A 60 -3.80 6.88 -5.86
N GLU A 61 -2.78 6.91 -6.71
CA GLU A 61 -2.88 7.47 -8.05
C GLU A 61 -2.43 6.41 -9.05
N ALA A 62 -3.21 6.19 -10.11
CA ALA A 62 -2.87 5.21 -11.14
C ALA A 62 -3.13 5.80 -12.52
N VAL A 63 -2.14 5.68 -13.40
CA VAL A 63 -2.22 6.17 -14.78
C VAL A 63 -1.74 5.11 -15.75
N GLU A 64 -2.16 5.22 -17.01
CA GLU A 64 -1.60 4.39 -18.08
C GLU A 64 -0.15 4.79 -18.37
N ASP A 65 0.70 3.80 -18.63
CA ASP A 65 2.07 4.05 -19.05
C ASP A 65 2.08 4.54 -20.51
N VAL A 66 2.32 5.83 -20.69
CA VAL A 66 2.44 6.48 -22.00
C VAL A 66 3.55 5.86 -22.87
N SER A 67 4.55 5.23 -22.24
CA SER A 67 5.66 4.58 -22.94
C SER A 67 5.34 3.14 -23.34
N ARG A 68 4.36 2.49 -22.70
CA ARG A 68 4.03 1.06 -22.89
C ARG A 68 2.52 0.82 -22.85
N LYS A 69 1.92 0.62 -24.01
CA LYS A 69 0.49 0.34 -24.15
C LYS A 69 0.07 -0.89 -23.33
N GLY A 70 -0.98 -0.73 -22.52
CA GLY A 70 -1.53 -1.79 -21.67
C GLY A 70 -0.74 -2.05 -20.37
N TYR A 71 0.25 -1.21 -20.06
CA TYR A 71 0.87 -1.14 -18.74
C TYR A 71 0.28 0.03 -17.96
N ARG A 72 0.24 -0.11 -16.64
CA ARG A 72 -0.13 0.96 -15.71
C ARG A 72 1.04 1.27 -14.79
N VAL A 73 1.08 2.51 -14.33
CA VAL A 73 1.95 2.92 -13.23
C VAL A 73 1.07 3.51 -12.14
N ALA A 74 1.38 3.21 -10.88
CA ALA A 74 0.67 3.74 -9.75
C ALA A 74 1.62 4.22 -8.64
N SER A 75 1.19 5.22 -7.90
CA SER A 75 1.83 5.69 -6.67
C SER A 75 0.87 5.40 -5.50
N VAL A 76 1.43 4.93 -4.39
CA VAL A 76 0.66 4.67 -3.16
C VAL A 76 1.36 5.32 -1.98
N GLY A 77 0.67 6.28 -1.37
CA GLY A 77 1.06 6.94 -0.15
C GLY A 77 0.43 6.28 1.06
N ILE A 78 1.23 5.68 1.94
CA ILE A 78 0.76 4.95 3.11
C ILE A 78 0.92 5.83 4.37
N PRO A 79 -0.17 6.20 5.06
CA PRO A 79 -0.09 7.04 6.25
C PRO A 79 0.35 6.23 7.47
N PRO A 80 0.90 6.89 8.52
CA PRO A 80 1.45 6.23 9.70
C PRO A 80 0.43 5.48 10.55
N HIS A 81 -0.87 5.70 10.36
CA HIS A 81 -1.95 5.01 11.08
C HIS A 81 -2.63 3.93 10.23
N ALA A 82 -2.20 3.69 8.98
CA ALA A 82 -2.80 2.64 8.17
C ALA A 82 -2.58 1.27 8.81
N SER A 83 -3.66 0.49 8.93
CA SER A 83 -3.59 -0.91 9.35
C SER A 83 -3.06 -1.80 8.23
N ARG A 84 -2.59 -3.01 8.59
CA ARG A 84 -2.17 -4.03 7.60
C ARG A 84 -3.29 -4.38 6.64
N GLU A 85 -4.51 -4.50 7.16
CA GLU A 85 -5.70 -4.83 6.36
C GLU A 85 -5.95 -3.76 5.31
N HIS A 86 -5.94 -2.49 5.72
CA HIS A 86 -6.18 -1.38 4.82
C HIS A 86 -5.13 -1.33 3.70
N ILE A 87 -3.85 -1.52 4.03
CA ILE A 87 -2.77 -1.60 3.04
C ILE A 87 -2.98 -2.79 2.10
N ALA A 88 -3.29 -3.98 2.63
CA ALA A 88 -3.47 -5.19 1.83
C ALA A 88 -4.65 -5.07 0.85
N TYR A 89 -5.77 -4.51 1.29
CA TYR A 89 -6.95 -4.27 0.45
C TYR A 89 -6.60 -3.33 -0.71
N ALA A 90 -6.00 -2.17 -0.42
CA ALA A 90 -5.65 -1.18 -1.43
C ALA A 90 -4.70 -1.76 -2.49
N LEU A 91 -3.68 -2.52 -2.08
CA LEU A 91 -2.72 -3.12 -3.01
C LEU A 91 -3.35 -4.26 -3.84
N ALA A 92 -4.21 -5.09 -3.26
CA ALA A 92 -4.87 -6.18 -3.97
C ALA A 92 -5.87 -5.65 -5.02
N GLU A 93 -6.60 -4.59 -4.68
CA GLU A 93 -7.50 -3.88 -5.60
C GLU A 93 -6.71 -3.27 -6.76
N LEU A 94 -5.61 -2.55 -6.46
CA LEU A 94 -4.72 -1.99 -7.48
C LEU A 94 -4.13 -3.05 -8.40
N ALA A 95 -3.70 -4.18 -7.84
CA ALA A 95 -3.16 -5.30 -8.61
C ALA A 95 -4.21 -6.00 -9.50
N GLY A 96 -5.50 -5.66 -9.37
CA GLY A 96 -6.58 -6.22 -10.17
C GLY A 96 -6.91 -7.66 -9.79
N VAL A 97 -6.71 -8.04 -8.52
CA VAL A 97 -7.01 -9.39 -8.05
C VAL A 97 -8.52 -9.58 -7.90
N ALA A 98 -9.09 -10.53 -8.65
CA ALA A 98 -10.53 -10.79 -8.72
C ALA A 98 -11.15 -11.30 -7.39
N SER A 99 -10.35 -11.86 -6.47
CA SER A 99 -10.81 -12.30 -5.14
C SER A 99 -9.95 -11.67 -4.04
N VAL A 100 -10.30 -10.45 -3.68
CA VAL A 100 -9.61 -9.65 -2.66
C VAL A 100 -9.65 -10.27 -1.26
N PRO A 101 -10.77 -10.87 -0.77
CA PRO A 101 -10.83 -11.35 0.63
C PRO A 101 -9.83 -12.47 0.98
N TYR A 102 -9.65 -13.46 0.10
CA TYR A 102 -8.71 -14.57 0.34
C TYR A 102 -7.25 -14.10 0.27
N VAL A 103 -6.97 -13.21 -0.66
CA VAL A 103 -5.62 -12.65 -0.83
C VAL A 103 -5.27 -11.74 0.33
N VAL A 104 -6.18 -10.88 0.78
CA VAL A 104 -5.98 -10.08 1.99
C VAL A 104 -5.69 -10.97 3.18
N ARG A 105 -6.46 -12.04 3.40
CA ARG A 105 -6.19 -12.99 4.49
C ARG A 105 -4.79 -13.59 4.42
N THR A 106 -4.33 -13.94 3.23
CA THR A 106 -2.98 -14.47 2.99
C THR A 106 -1.91 -13.40 3.25
N LEU A 107 -2.15 -12.16 2.83
CA LEU A 107 -1.23 -11.04 3.04
C LEU A 107 -1.07 -10.72 4.53
N LEU A 108 -2.15 -10.82 5.31
CA LEU A 108 -2.12 -10.60 6.76
C LEU A 108 -1.31 -11.66 7.51
N THR A 109 -1.10 -12.85 6.93
CA THR A 109 -0.22 -13.87 7.50
C THR A 109 1.27 -13.68 7.21
N LEU A 110 1.66 -12.67 6.42
CA LEU A 110 3.07 -12.37 6.08
C LEU A 110 3.85 -11.64 7.19
N THR A 111 3.26 -11.52 8.39
CA THR A 111 3.91 -10.85 9.53
C THR A 111 5.04 -11.74 10.07
N PRO A 112 6.28 -11.23 10.20
CA PRO A 112 7.32 -11.97 10.90
C PRO A 112 6.94 -12.15 12.38
N ALA A 113 7.30 -13.29 12.95
CA ALA A 113 7.09 -13.57 14.37
C ALA A 113 7.66 -12.43 15.23
N PRO A 114 6.99 -12.05 16.34
CA PRO A 114 7.52 -11.04 17.25
C PRO A 114 8.92 -11.46 17.71
N LEU A 115 9.86 -10.52 17.70
CA LEU A 115 11.20 -10.75 18.26
C LEU A 115 11.05 -11.18 19.72
N PRO A 116 11.71 -12.27 20.17
CA PRO A 116 11.63 -12.67 21.56
C PRO A 116 12.11 -11.51 22.43
N SER A 117 11.26 -11.09 23.37
CA SER A 117 11.60 -10.12 24.40
C SER A 117 12.90 -10.56 25.05
N ARG A 118 13.96 -9.76 24.94
CA ARG A 118 15.16 -9.98 25.77
C ARG A 118 14.70 -9.91 27.22
N GLU A 119 14.70 -11.07 27.89
CA GLU A 119 14.52 -11.13 29.32
C GLU A 119 15.55 -10.20 29.96
N ARG A 120 15.03 -9.18 30.66
CA ARG A 120 15.84 -8.36 31.55
C ARG A 120 16.26 -9.29 32.67
N GLY A 121 17.48 -9.81 32.56
CA GLY A 121 18.14 -10.51 33.65
C GLY A 121 18.14 -9.62 34.87
N GLU A 122 17.46 -10.08 35.91
CA GLU A 122 17.58 -9.62 37.27
C GLU A 122 19.06 -9.76 37.69
N GLU A 123 19.80 -8.66 37.74
CA GLU A 123 20.97 -8.58 38.62
C GLU A 123 20.47 -8.10 39.98
N GLY A 124 20.00 -9.07 40.77
CA GLY A 124 19.91 -8.92 42.21
C GLY A 124 21.32 -8.87 42.79
N SER A 125 21.61 -7.81 43.53
CA SER A 125 22.75 -7.70 44.43
C SER A 125 22.27 -7.42 45.84
#